data_AF-A0AAU8MVT7-F1
#
_entry.id   AF-A0AAU8MVT7-F1
#
_cell.length_a   1.000
_cell.length_b   1.000
_cell.length_c   1.000
_cell.angle_alpha   90.00
_cell.angle_beta   90.00
_cell.angle_gamma   90.00
#
_symmetry.space_group_name_H-M   'P 1'
#
loop_
_entity.id
_entity.type
_entity.pdbx_description
1 polymer ?
#
loop_
_entity_poly.entity_id
_entity_poly.type
_entity_poly.pdbx_seq_one_letter_code
_entity_poly.pdbx_strand_id
1 'polypeptide(L)'
;MDPHLPTVPAAARLRTWALLGGLALAAACTREAAPAAVAAAPAPAPSAAPAEPAQTPASGPAIEVRGELPGLRLEALSALPSPGEAALPSEDDPTRCGPESISKEGGLARDAGWAVFAEEDWNGYRVVGISHPAVMLAGIGCTFPGGRVLFFRDGRPVAQLFDPKADASEADSGLQGLWNPGQGKNPAMEGAAAELRVGDGRTARVRVLARGQALELAALPALDRYCGGEAEVPRIERLELPKARELLFAQGWRGDPPEREDGVENFLGGMIRAYPEVEDCAGTGMGYCRFAYRNEAGHALALITAGEYQAAEDGKPGYEPSAVGYEVTCAADGPAAGAD
;
A
#
# COMPACT_ATOMS: atom_id res chain seq x y z
N MET A 1 -45.68 28.27 1.71
CA MET A 1 -46.78 27.54 1.06
C MET A 1 -46.23 26.90 -0.20
N ASP A 2 -46.66 25.66 -0.38
CA ASP A 2 -46.00 24.52 -1.01
C ASP A 2 -45.70 24.56 -2.52
N PRO A 3 -44.81 23.65 -2.97
CA PRO A 3 -44.41 23.39 -4.35
C PRO A 3 -45.36 22.39 -5.05
N HIS A 4 -45.36 22.36 -6.39
CA HIS A 4 -46.10 21.37 -7.18
C HIS A 4 -45.18 20.37 -7.87
N LEU A 5 -45.19 19.15 -7.33
CA LEU A 5 -44.89 17.88 -8.02
C LEU A 5 -46.16 17.37 -8.73
N PRO A 6 -46.06 16.64 -9.86
CA PRO A 6 -47.18 15.86 -10.37
C PRO A 6 -47.23 14.44 -9.78
N THR A 7 -48.40 14.09 -9.27
CA THR A 7 -48.83 12.77 -8.79
C THR A 7 -49.43 11.92 -9.92
N VAL A 8 -49.15 10.62 -9.94
CA VAL A 8 -49.87 9.60 -10.74
C VAL A 8 -50.62 8.66 -9.78
N PRO A 9 -51.89 8.28 -10.06
CA PRO A 9 -52.76 7.62 -9.09
C PRO A 9 -52.64 6.08 -9.08
N ALA A 10 -53.21 5.53 -8.01
CA ALA A 10 -53.17 4.13 -7.58
C ALA A 10 -54.28 3.22 -8.14
N ALA A 11 -54.11 1.92 -7.82
CA ALA A 11 -55.03 0.78 -7.89
C ALA A 11 -55.07 0.02 -9.24
N ALA A 12 -55.09 -1.32 -9.30
CA ALA A 12 -55.79 -2.23 -8.40
C ALA A 12 -55.38 -3.71 -8.56
N ARG A 13 -55.54 -4.45 -7.44
CA ARG A 13 -56.12 -5.82 -7.28
C ARG A 13 -55.26 -7.08 -7.45
N LEU A 14 -55.26 -7.80 -6.33
CA LEU A 14 -55.02 -9.22 -6.07
C LEU A 14 -55.52 -10.19 -7.15
N ARG A 15 -54.84 -11.35 -7.26
CA ARG A 15 -55.47 -12.69 -7.16
C ARG A 15 -54.42 -13.80 -6.93
N THR A 16 -54.52 -14.40 -5.75
CA THR A 16 -54.04 -15.73 -5.38
C THR A 16 -54.55 -16.82 -6.33
N TRP A 17 -53.67 -17.76 -6.69
CA TRP A 17 -54.03 -19.12 -7.09
C TRP A 17 -53.10 -20.10 -6.38
N ALA A 18 -53.66 -20.85 -5.43
CA ALA A 18 -53.14 -22.13 -4.99
C ALA A 18 -53.99 -23.20 -5.68
N LEU A 19 -53.38 -24.25 -6.22
CA LEU A 19 -54.03 -25.54 -6.43
C LEU A 19 -53.00 -26.67 -6.38
N LEU A 20 -53.42 -27.70 -5.65
CA LEU A 20 -52.74 -28.94 -5.27
C LEU A 20 -52.78 -30.02 -6.36
N GLY A 21 -51.94 -31.04 -6.17
CA GLY A 21 -52.08 -32.39 -6.72
C GLY A 21 -50.82 -32.80 -7.49
N GLY A 22 -50.06 -33.84 -7.16
CA GLY A 22 -50.35 -35.05 -6.39
C GLY A 22 -50.01 -36.25 -7.26
N LEU A 23 -49.03 -37.05 -6.84
CA LEU A 23 -48.98 -38.54 -6.84
C LEU A 23 -47.56 -39.07 -7.04
N ALA A 24 -47.18 -39.92 -6.10
CA ALA A 24 -46.03 -40.80 -6.12
C ALA A 24 -46.24 -42.00 -7.06
N LEU A 25 -45.14 -42.51 -7.62
CA LEU A 25 -44.99 -43.93 -7.92
C LEU A 25 -43.58 -44.37 -7.53
N ALA A 26 -43.52 -45.29 -6.57
CA ALA A 26 -42.38 -46.14 -6.30
C ALA A 26 -42.41 -47.33 -7.26
N ALA A 27 -41.25 -47.75 -7.75
CA ALA A 27 -41.01 -49.11 -8.23
C ALA A 27 -39.54 -49.48 -7.97
N ALA A 28 -39.36 -50.71 -7.51
CA ALA A 28 -38.20 -51.21 -6.78
C ALA A 28 -37.27 -52.09 -7.63
N CYS A 29 -36.06 -52.31 -7.10
CA CYS A 29 -35.14 -53.45 -7.30
C CYS A 29 -34.55 -53.61 -8.73
N THR A 30 -33.24 -53.84 -8.90
CA THR A 30 -32.54 -55.05 -8.45
C THR A 30 -31.06 -54.80 -8.13
N ARG A 31 -30.58 -55.46 -7.06
CA ARG A 31 -29.17 -55.64 -6.70
C ARG A 31 -28.60 -56.84 -7.48
N GLU A 32 -27.45 -56.63 -8.10
CA GLU A 32 -26.62 -57.71 -8.67
C GLU A 32 -25.83 -58.40 -7.54
N ALA A 33 -25.80 -59.73 -7.55
CA ALA A 33 -25.04 -60.56 -6.62
C ALA A 33 -23.95 -61.33 -7.38
N ALA A 34 -22.74 -61.35 -6.81
CA ALA A 34 -21.67 -62.30 -7.13
C ALA A 34 -20.73 -62.43 -5.90
N PRO A 35 -19.90 -63.48 -5.80
CA PRO A 35 -20.24 -64.72 -5.12
C PRO A 35 -19.46 -64.92 -3.81
N ALA A 36 -19.91 -65.90 -3.03
CA ALA A 36 -19.38 -66.30 -1.74
C ALA A 36 -17.89 -66.72 -1.79
N ALA A 37 -17.08 -66.12 -0.92
CA ALA A 37 -15.74 -66.57 -0.58
C ALA A 37 -15.70 -67.07 0.88
N VAL A 38 -14.93 -68.13 1.04
CA VAL A 38 -14.82 -69.04 2.19
C VAL A 38 -14.38 -68.32 3.47
N ALA A 39 -15.01 -68.67 4.59
CA ALA A 39 -14.68 -68.16 5.92
C ALA A 39 -13.24 -68.54 6.34
N ALA A 40 -12.40 -67.53 6.56
CA ALA A 40 -11.11 -67.64 7.21
C ALA A 40 -11.19 -67.03 8.62
N ALA A 41 -10.59 -67.71 9.60
CA ALA A 41 -10.56 -67.31 11.01
C ALA A 41 -9.94 -65.92 11.23
N PRO A 42 -10.36 -65.16 12.25
CA PRO A 42 -9.79 -63.84 12.53
C PRO A 42 -8.34 -63.96 13.02
N ALA A 43 -7.41 -63.36 12.26
CA ALA A 43 -6.04 -63.11 12.72
C ALA A 43 -6.04 -62.00 13.79
N PRO A 44 -5.14 -62.05 14.79
CA PRO A 44 -5.04 -61.01 15.81
C PRO A 44 -4.54 -59.69 15.20
N ALA A 45 -5.13 -58.58 15.65
CA ALA A 45 -4.75 -57.23 15.25
C ALA A 45 -3.27 -56.92 15.63
N PRO A 46 -2.51 -56.22 14.78
CA PRO A 46 -1.18 -55.75 15.14
C PRO A 46 -1.30 -54.70 16.25
N SER A 47 -0.51 -54.90 17.31
CA SER A 47 -0.36 -53.96 18.42
C SER A 47 0.19 -52.63 17.89
N ALA A 48 -0.53 -51.54 18.14
CA ALA A 48 -0.08 -50.19 17.83
C ALA A 48 1.19 -49.88 18.64
N ALA A 49 2.31 -49.69 17.95
CA ALA A 49 3.50 -49.13 18.56
C ALA A 49 3.20 -47.69 19.04
N PRO A 50 3.75 -47.24 20.18
CA PRO A 50 3.57 -45.87 20.63
C PRO A 50 4.10 -44.91 19.58
N ALA A 51 3.26 -43.96 19.16
CA ALA A 51 3.68 -42.85 18.33
C ALA A 51 4.77 -42.07 19.09
N GLU A 52 5.93 -41.94 18.47
CA GLU A 52 7.00 -41.05 18.90
C GLU A 52 6.42 -39.64 18.99
N PRO A 53 6.61 -38.90 20.11
CA PRO A 53 6.06 -37.57 20.25
C PRO A 53 6.58 -36.69 19.12
N ALA A 54 5.65 -36.09 18.38
CA ALA A 54 5.95 -35.13 17.32
C ALA A 54 6.88 -34.05 17.88
N GLN A 55 8.11 -34.04 17.38
CA GLN A 55 9.07 -32.98 17.70
C GLN A 55 8.48 -31.67 17.20
N THR A 56 8.21 -30.76 18.14
CA THR A 56 7.84 -29.38 17.83
C THR A 56 8.91 -28.81 16.87
N PRO A 57 8.54 -28.21 15.72
CA PRO A 57 9.53 -27.66 14.83
C PRO A 57 10.36 -26.62 15.59
N ALA A 58 11.69 -26.79 15.55
CA ALA A 58 12.62 -25.88 16.17
C ALA A 58 12.32 -24.44 15.72
N SER A 59 12.17 -23.54 16.69
CA SER A 59 12.14 -22.09 16.46
C SER A 59 13.32 -21.75 15.55
N GLY A 60 13.04 -21.12 14.40
CA GLY A 60 14.08 -20.66 13.51
C GLY A 60 15.05 -19.71 14.22
N PRO A 61 16.23 -19.44 13.65
CA PRO A 61 17.13 -18.45 14.22
C PRO A 61 16.35 -17.15 14.40
N ALA A 62 16.28 -16.66 15.64
CA ALA A 62 15.62 -15.41 15.98
C ALA A 62 16.31 -14.29 15.20
N ILE A 63 15.53 -13.47 14.51
CA ILE A 63 16.06 -12.30 13.83
C ILE A 63 16.38 -11.22 14.87
N GLU A 64 17.49 -10.53 14.68
CA GLU A 64 17.79 -9.36 15.50
C GLU A 64 17.05 -8.14 14.93
N VAL A 65 16.33 -7.41 15.79
CA VAL A 65 15.73 -6.12 15.43
C VAL A 65 16.45 -5.00 16.18
N ARG A 66 16.74 -3.91 15.49
CA ARG A 66 17.48 -2.76 16.02
C ARG A 66 16.77 -1.45 15.69
N GLY A 67 17.03 -0.44 16.52
CA GLY A 67 16.52 0.91 16.32
C GLY A 67 15.12 1.13 16.89
N GLU A 68 14.88 2.34 17.37
CA GLU A 68 13.56 2.84 17.77
C GLU A 68 13.46 4.29 17.27
N LEU A 69 12.30 4.64 16.71
CA LEU A 69 12.02 5.99 16.27
C LEU A 69 10.74 6.48 16.94
N PRO A 70 10.61 7.80 17.19
CA PRO A 70 9.39 8.35 17.76
C PRO A 70 8.15 7.92 16.98
N GLY A 71 7.24 7.23 17.67
CA GLY A 71 5.97 6.75 17.11
C GLY A 71 6.06 5.49 16.24
N LEU A 72 7.21 4.82 16.13
CA LEU A 72 7.34 3.59 15.35
C LEU A 72 8.23 2.57 16.04
N ARG A 73 7.79 1.31 16.01
CA ARG A 73 8.48 0.18 16.63
C ARG A 73 8.70 -0.94 15.64
N LEU A 74 9.96 -1.35 15.52
CA LEU A 74 10.34 -2.61 14.89
C LEU A 74 10.51 -3.67 15.96
N GLU A 75 9.78 -4.78 15.83
CA GLU A 75 9.69 -5.84 16.84
C GLU A 75 9.89 -7.21 16.19
N ALA A 76 10.64 -8.09 16.84
CA ALA A 76 10.78 -9.48 16.41
C ALA A 76 9.49 -10.25 16.70
N LEU A 77 9.11 -11.13 15.77
CA LEU A 77 7.92 -11.97 15.88
C LEU A 77 8.29 -13.44 15.88
N SER A 78 7.51 -14.22 16.64
CA SER A 78 7.50 -15.69 16.58
C SER A 78 6.19 -16.25 16.01
N ALA A 79 5.17 -15.39 15.85
CA ALA A 79 3.85 -15.71 15.33
C ALA A 79 3.20 -14.45 14.73
N LEU A 80 2.15 -14.63 13.94
CA LEU A 80 1.37 -13.50 13.42
C LEU A 80 0.64 -12.78 14.56
N PRO A 81 0.60 -11.44 14.57
CA PRO A 81 -0.24 -10.71 15.49
C PRO A 81 -1.72 -10.99 15.16
N SER A 82 -2.56 -11.06 16.18
CA SER A 82 -4.01 -11.08 16.00
C SER A 82 -4.49 -9.66 15.62
N PRO A 83 -5.45 -9.52 14.68
CA PRO A 83 -6.05 -8.23 14.36
C PRO A 83 -6.82 -7.60 15.52
N GLY A 84 -7.13 -8.34 16.59
CA GLY A 84 -8.03 -7.84 17.62
C GLY A 84 -9.43 -7.57 17.07
N GLU A 85 -10.16 -6.66 17.69
CA GLU A 85 -11.51 -6.27 17.26
C GLU A 85 -11.43 -5.13 16.24
N ALA A 86 -12.11 -5.27 15.09
CA ALA A 86 -12.17 -4.23 14.08
C ALA A 86 -13.12 -3.10 14.54
N ALA A 87 -12.67 -1.84 14.42
CA ALA A 87 -13.42 -0.70 14.94
C ALA A 87 -14.28 0.03 13.90
N LEU A 88 -13.92 -0.01 12.61
CA LEU A 88 -14.66 0.69 11.56
C LEU A 88 -15.54 -0.26 10.74
N PRO A 89 -16.85 0.02 10.62
CA PRO A 89 -17.68 -0.65 9.61
C PRO A 89 -17.22 -0.22 8.21
N SER A 90 -16.91 -1.17 7.33
CA SER A 90 -16.72 -0.87 5.92
C SER A 90 -18.10 -0.78 5.25
N GLU A 91 -18.58 0.44 5.00
CA GLU A 91 -19.81 0.67 4.24
C GLU A 91 -19.63 0.36 2.74
N ASP A 92 -18.37 0.37 2.27
CA ASP A 92 -17.96 0.02 0.91
C ASP A 92 -17.33 -1.38 0.83
N ASP A 93 -17.41 -1.99 -0.36
CA ASP A 93 -16.79 -3.28 -0.65
C ASP A 93 -15.26 -3.21 -0.46
N PRO A 94 -14.69 -3.81 0.60
CA PRO A 94 -13.26 -3.72 0.92
C PRO A 94 -12.39 -4.42 -0.14
N THR A 95 -12.97 -5.24 -1.02
CA THR A 95 -12.24 -5.84 -2.16
C THR A 95 -11.78 -4.79 -3.18
N ARG A 96 -12.28 -3.56 -3.10
CA ARG A 96 -11.79 -2.43 -3.90
C ARG A 96 -10.46 -1.86 -3.41
N CYS A 97 -10.01 -2.26 -2.21
CA CYS A 97 -8.77 -1.77 -1.62
C CYS A 97 -7.73 -2.85 -1.42
N GLY A 98 -6.49 -2.51 -1.80
CA GLY A 98 -5.34 -3.39 -1.73
C GLY A 98 -5.25 -4.38 -2.90
N PRO A 99 -4.07 -4.92 -3.18
CA PRO A 99 -3.91 -5.96 -4.17
C PRO A 99 -4.65 -7.23 -3.73
N GLU A 100 -5.09 -8.02 -4.70
CA GLU A 100 -5.34 -9.44 -4.41
C GLU A 100 -4.05 -10.03 -3.84
N SER A 101 -4.15 -10.75 -2.72
CA SER A 101 -2.96 -11.36 -2.11
C SER A 101 -2.46 -12.44 -3.04
N ILE A 102 -1.25 -12.27 -3.55
CA ILE A 102 -0.62 -13.19 -4.51
C ILE A 102 0.38 -14.12 -3.82
N SER A 103 0.88 -13.77 -2.63
CA SER A 103 1.82 -14.61 -1.89
C SER A 103 1.15 -15.55 -0.89
N LYS A 104 1.88 -16.60 -0.52
CA LYS A 104 1.46 -17.52 0.54
C LYS A 104 1.38 -16.78 1.88
N GLU A 105 2.34 -15.89 2.15
CA GLU A 105 2.44 -15.11 3.38
C GLU A 105 1.33 -14.08 3.53
N GLY A 106 0.94 -13.43 2.43
CA GLY A 106 -0.26 -12.58 2.37
C GLY A 106 -1.54 -13.40 2.59
N GLY A 107 -1.60 -14.62 2.04
CA GLY A 107 -2.68 -15.57 2.31
C GLY A 107 -2.80 -15.90 3.80
N LEU A 108 -1.67 -16.18 4.47
CA LEU A 108 -1.63 -16.42 5.91
C LEU A 108 -2.14 -15.22 6.72
N ALA A 109 -1.82 -13.99 6.30
CA ALA A 109 -2.35 -12.78 6.95
C ALA A 109 -3.87 -12.65 6.78
N ARG A 110 -4.39 -12.92 5.58
CA ARG A 110 -5.85 -12.90 5.32
C ARG A 110 -6.59 -13.97 6.11
N ASP A 111 -6.05 -15.18 6.17
CA ASP A 111 -6.61 -16.27 6.98
C ASP A 111 -6.65 -15.93 8.48
N ALA A 112 -5.71 -15.08 8.94
CA ALA A 112 -5.68 -14.54 10.29
C ALA A 112 -6.62 -13.33 10.51
N GLY A 113 -7.36 -12.90 9.49
CA GLY A 113 -8.35 -11.83 9.55
C GLY A 113 -7.84 -10.43 9.18
N TRP A 114 -6.63 -10.32 8.61
CA TRP A 114 -6.08 -9.04 8.16
C TRP A 114 -6.48 -8.72 6.71
N ALA A 115 -6.66 -7.44 6.40
CA ALA A 115 -6.57 -6.96 5.03
C ALA A 115 -5.09 -6.83 4.62
N VAL A 116 -4.79 -7.01 3.34
CA VAL A 116 -3.44 -6.84 2.77
C VAL A 116 -3.44 -5.65 1.84
N PHE A 117 -2.52 -4.71 2.04
CA PHE A 117 -2.41 -3.49 1.24
C PHE A 117 -1.16 -3.44 0.36
N ALA A 118 -0.13 -4.22 0.69
CA ALA A 118 1.10 -4.29 -0.08
C ALA A 118 1.79 -5.64 0.09
N GLU A 119 2.49 -6.10 -0.94
CA GLU A 119 3.36 -7.26 -0.88
C GLU A 119 4.64 -6.97 -1.67
N GLU A 120 5.80 -7.32 -1.12
CA GLU A 120 7.10 -7.02 -1.72
C GLU A 120 8.10 -8.15 -1.43
N ASP A 121 8.93 -8.49 -2.42
CA ASP A 121 10.12 -9.32 -2.22
C ASP A 121 11.34 -8.42 -2.04
N TRP A 122 11.89 -8.40 -0.82
CA TRP A 122 12.99 -7.51 -0.48
C TRP A 122 14.03 -8.19 0.39
N ASN A 123 15.28 -8.23 -0.10
CA ASN A 123 16.45 -8.72 0.63
C ASN A 123 16.29 -10.10 1.30
N GLY A 124 15.62 -11.03 0.61
CA GLY A 124 15.34 -12.38 1.11
C GLY A 124 14.24 -12.41 2.19
N TYR A 125 13.43 -11.36 2.27
CA TYR A 125 12.19 -11.31 3.02
C TYR A 125 11.02 -11.20 2.06
N ARG A 126 9.92 -11.86 2.41
CA ARG A 126 8.59 -11.49 1.91
C ARG A 126 8.04 -10.44 2.88
N VAL A 127 7.77 -9.25 2.39
CA VAL A 127 7.22 -8.16 3.19
C VAL A 127 5.75 -7.99 2.84
N VAL A 128 4.90 -7.89 3.85
CA VAL A 128 3.44 -7.80 3.68
C VAL A 128 2.92 -6.63 4.51
N GLY A 129 2.34 -5.64 3.84
CA GLY A 129 1.56 -4.58 4.47
C GLY A 129 0.17 -5.09 4.82
N ILE A 130 -0.19 -5.02 6.10
CA ILE A 130 -1.47 -5.50 6.63
C ILE A 130 -2.22 -4.39 7.36
N SER A 131 -3.54 -4.50 7.45
CA SER A 131 -4.37 -3.57 8.20
C SER A 131 -5.67 -4.21 8.67
N HIS A 132 -6.40 -3.51 9.54
CA HIS A 132 -7.83 -3.75 9.67
C HIS A 132 -8.52 -3.61 8.30
N PRO A 133 -9.77 -4.09 8.14
CA PRO A 133 -10.49 -3.97 6.88
C PRO A 133 -10.30 -2.60 6.24
N ALA A 134 -9.79 -2.60 5.02
CA ALA A 134 -9.46 -1.37 4.31
C ALA A 134 -10.73 -0.57 4.04
N VAL A 135 -10.62 0.75 4.10
CA VAL A 135 -11.74 1.67 3.92
C VAL A 135 -11.49 2.55 2.70
N MET A 136 -12.47 2.61 1.80
CA MET A 136 -12.51 3.61 0.74
C MET A 136 -13.09 4.90 1.29
N LEU A 137 -12.35 5.99 1.17
CA LEU A 137 -12.84 7.32 1.51
C LEU A 137 -13.02 8.15 0.23
N ALA A 138 -14.19 8.75 0.08
CA ALA A 138 -14.48 9.62 -1.06
C ALA A 138 -13.45 10.75 -1.16
N GLY A 139 -12.90 10.97 -2.35
CA GLY A 139 -11.83 11.93 -2.60
C GLY A 139 -10.43 11.44 -2.19
N ILE A 140 -10.28 10.74 -1.06
CA ILE A 140 -8.97 10.32 -0.52
C ILE A 140 -8.46 9.02 -1.16
N GLY A 141 -9.36 8.06 -1.42
CA GLY A 141 -9.02 6.72 -1.92
C GLY A 141 -8.93 5.68 -0.80
N CYS A 142 -8.14 4.63 -1.00
CA CYS A 142 -7.96 3.56 -0.03
C CYS A 142 -7.16 4.01 1.18
N THR A 143 -7.64 3.61 2.35
CA THR A 143 -7.00 3.80 3.65
C THR A 143 -6.97 2.47 4.41
N PHE A 144 -5.96 2.31 5.26
CA PHE A 144 -5.57 1.05 5.88
C PHE A 144 -5.47 1.26 7.40
N PRO A 145 -6.61 1.23 8.12
CA PRO A 145 -6.65 1.57 9.54
C PRO A 145 -5.77 0.62 10.37
N GLY A 146 -5.02 1.20 11.31
CA GLY A 146 -4.10 0.44 12.17
C GLY A 146 -2.98 -0.27 11.40
N GLY A 147 -2.64 0.22 10.20
CA GLY A 147 -1.76 -0.49 9.28
C GLY A 147 -0.37 -0.78 9.85
N ARG A 148 0.17 -1.93 9.44
CA ARG A 148 1.46 -2.50 9.89
C ARG A 148 2.20 -3.12 8.71
N VAL A 149 3.50 -3.33 8.88
CA VAL A 149 4.31 -4.06 7.90
C VAL A 149 4.93 -5.28 8.57
N LEU A 150 4.63 -6.46 8.03
CA LEU A 150 5.17 -7.73 8.47
C LEU A 150 6.34 -8.17 7.59
N PHE A 151 7.37 -8.73 8.22
CA PHE A 151 8.51 -9.32 7.55
C PHE A 151 8.47 -10.83 7.74
N PHE A 152 8.51 -11.57 6.65
CA PHE A 152 8.55 -13.02 6.62
C PHE A 152 9.88 -13.51 6.06
N ARG A 153 10.37 -14.61 6.62
CA ARG A 153 11.50 -15.38 6.06
C ARG A 153 11.21 -16.85 6.19
N ASP A 154 11.46 -17.60 5.12
CA ASP A 154 11.14 -19.03 5.01
C ASP A 154 9.68 -19.35 5.32
N GLY A 155 8.76 -18.47 4.89
CA GLY A 155 7.32 -18.61 5.11
C GLY A 155 6.83 -18.40 6.55
N ARG A 156 7.66 -17.83 7.43
CA ARG A 156 7.30 -17.54 8.83
C ARG A 156 7.45 -16.05 9.11
N PRO A 157 6.56 -15.45 9.94
CA PRO A 157 6.74 -14.09 10.40
C PRO A 157 7.97 -14.04 11.32
N VAL A 158 8.83 -13.05 11.08
CA VAL A 158 10.06 -12.85 11.87
C VAL A 158 10.13 -11.46 12.49
N ALA A 159 9.45 -10.46 11.93
CA ALA A 159 9.36 -9.13 12.52
C ALA A 159 8.11 -8.37 12.06
N GLN A 160 7.79 -7.30 12.78
CA GLN A 160 6.80 -6.29 12.39
C GLN A 160 7.31 -4.88 12.62
N LEU A 161 6.90 -3.96 11.74
CA LEU A 161 6.97 -2.52 11.95
C LEU A 161 5.55 -1.98 12.11
N PHE A 162 5.32 -1.18 13.16
CA PHE A 162 4.01 -0.59 13.45
C PHE A 162 4.15 0.69 14.27
N ASP A 163 3.08 1.50 14.29
CA ASP A 163 2.91 2.59 15.25
C ASP A 163 2.16 2.06 16.48
N PRO A 164 2.77 2.05 17.69
CA PRO A 164 2.11 1.60 18.91
C PRO A 164 0.90 2.44 19.33
N LYS A 165 0.75 3.65 18.77
CA LYS A 165 -0.36 4.57 19.02
C LYS A 165 -1.41 4.58 17.90
N ALA A 166 -1.24 3.75 16.86
CA ALA A 166 -2.23 3.67 15.79
C ALA A 166 -3.60 3.26 16.37
N ASP A 167 -4.63 3.97 15.96
CA ASP A 167 -6.02 3.72 16.32
C ASP A 167 -6.75 3.14 15.11
N ALA A 168 -7.13 1.86 15.20
CA ALA A 168 -7.85 1.20 14.12
C ALA A 168 -9.26 1.76 13.86
N SER A 169 -9.76 2.64 14.74
CA SER A 169 -11.00 3.40 14.54
C SER A 169 -10.81 4.67 13.71
N GLU A 170 -9.57 5.04 13.42
CA GLU A 170 -9.21 6.17 12.57
C GLU A 170 -8.66 5.66 11.23
N ALA A 171 -9.28 6.09 10.14
CA ALA A 171 -9.07 5.47 8.83
C ALA A 171 -7.62 5.58 8.32
N ASP A 172 -6.98 6.72 8.57
CA ASP A 172 -5.62 7.06 8.13
C ASP A 172 -4.55 6.78 9.21
N SER A 173 -4.93 6.17 10.33
CA SER A 173 -4.02 5.90 11.44
C SER A 173 -3.19 4.63 11.22
N GLY A 174 -1.90 4.69 11.56
CA GLY A 174 -0.93 3.62 11.30
C GLY A 174 -0.23 3.72 9.95
N LEU A 175 0.50 2.66 9.57
CA LEU A 175 1.31 2.63 8.36
C LEU A 175 0.44 2.33 7.14
N GLN A 176 0.52 3.19 6.13
CA GLN A 176 -0.36 3.15 4.96
C GLN A 176 0.38 2.81 3.66
N GLY A 177 1.72 2.87 3.67
CA GLY A 177 2.50 2.74 2.44
C GLY A 177 3.84 2.04 2.62
N LEU A 178 4.22 1.31 1.58
CA LEU A 178 5.43 0.51 1.45
C LEU A 178 6.07 0.80 0.09
N TRP A 179 7.34 1.16 0.08
CA TRP A 179 8.09 1.44 -1.15
C TRP A 179 9.46 0.80 -1.12
N ASN A 180 9.79 0.06 -2.18
CA ASN A 180 11.13 -0.48 -2.40
C ASN A 180 11.87 0.45 -3.39
N PRO A 181 12.81 1.30 -2.93
CA PRO A 181 13.53 2.21 -3.83
C PRO A 181 14.40 1.49 -4.88
N GLY A 182 14.61 0.18 -4.72
CA GLY A 182 15.35 -0.66 -5.66
C GLY A 182 14.47 -1.22 -6.78
N GLN A 183 13.16 -0.97 -6.73
CA GLN A 183 12.19 -1.37 -7.74
C GLN A 183 11.33 -0.19 -8.18
N GLY A 184 10.68 -0.32 -9.34
CA GLY A 184 9.78 0.68 -9.89
C GLY A 184 10.34 1.43 -11.10
N LYS A 185 9.72 2.58 -11.41
CA LYS A 185 10.03 3.37 -12.60
C LYS A 185 11.21 4.32 -12.43
N ASN A 186 11.55 4.65 -11.19
CA ASN A 186 12.71 5.47 -10.89
C ASN A 186 14.01 4.69 -11.16
N PRO A 187 15.10 5.36 -11.57
CA PRO A 187 16.41 4.76 -11.51
C PRO A 187 16.69 4.34 -10.08
N ALA A 188 17.41 3.23 -9.91
CA ALA A 188 17.76 2.74 -8.59
C ALA A 188 18.53 3.82 -7.82
N MET A 189 18.00 4.20 -6.66
CA MET A 189 18.70 5.06 -5.71
C MET A 189 19.99 4.36 -5.24
N GLU A 190 21.05 5.11 -4.97
CA GLU A 190 22.26 4.52 -4.39
C GLU A 190 21.95 3.82 -3.06
N GLY A 191 22.38 2.57 -2.92
CA GLY A 191 22.09 1.75 -1.74
C GLY A 191 20.65 1.23 -1.63
N ALA A 192 19.80 1.45 -2.65
CA ALA A 192 18.39 1.08 -2.64
C ALA A 192 18.11 -0.38 -2.29
N ALA A 193 18.95 -1.32 -2.77
CA ALA A 193 18.75 -2.75 -2.55
C ALA A 193 18.75 -3.16 -1.07
N ALA A 194 19.33 -2.34 -0.18
CA ALA A 194 19.41 -2.62 1.25
C ALA A 194 18.37 -1.87 2.09
N GLU A 195 17.49 -1.10 1.45
CA GLU A 195 16.54 -0.21 2.12
C GLU A 195 15.09 -0.52 1.68
N LEU A 196 14.17 -0.51 2.64
CA LEU A 196 12.74 -0.50 2.40
C LEU A 196 12.12 0.70 3.10
N ARG A 197 11.32 1.49 2.40
CA ARG A 197 10.68 2.69 2.94
C ARG A 197 9.25 2.41 3.36
N VAL A 198 8.87 2.96 4.50
CA VAL A 198 7.55 2.78 5.09
C VAL A 198 7.05 4.11 5.62
N GLY A 199 5.74 4.35 5.53
CA GLY A 199 5.15 5.61 5.97
C GLY A 199 3.64 5.68 5.80
N ASP A 200 3.14 6.91 5.68
CA ASP A 200 1.72 7.24 5.73
C ASP A 200 1.28 7.79 4.37
N GLY A 201 0.06 7.48 3.95
CA GLY A 201 -0.45 7.76 2.61
C GLY A 201 0.59 7.48 1.51
N ARG A 202 0.99 8.54 0.81
CA ARG A 202 1.98 8.48 -0.28
C ARG A 202 3.41 8.82 0.14
N THR A 203 3.66 9.02 1.44
CA THR A 203 4.89 9.63 1.94
C THR A 203 5.66 8.70 2.87
N ALA A 204 6.90 8.42 2.49
CA ALA A 204 7.84 7.69 3.33
C ALA A 204 8.23 8.50 4.59
N ARG A 205 8.24 7.84 5.74
CA ARG A 205 8.63 8.44 7.03
C ARG A 205 9.90 7.84 7.60
N VAL A 206 10.08 6.55 7.40
CA VAL A 206 11.19 5.77 7.92
C VAL A 206 11.71 4.81 6.87
N ARG A 207 12.85 4.20 7.19
CA ARG A 207 13.37 3.08 6.44
C ARG A 207 13.70 1.92 7.36
N VAL A 208 13.58 0.73 6.80
CA VAL A 208 14.11 -0.50 7.37
C VAL A 208 15.33 -0.91 6.55
N LEU A 209 16.44 -1.15 7.23
CA LEU A 209 17.70 -1.58 6.65
C LEU A 209 17.92 -3.06 6.97
N ALA A 210 18.28 -3.84 5.96
CA ALA A 210 18.67 -5.22 6.17
C ALA A 210 20.19 -5.32 6.32
N ARG A 211 20.62 -5.92 7.45
CA ARG A 211 22.02 -6.03 7.89
C ARG A 211 22.32 -7.50 8.25
N GLY A 212 22.48 -8.35 7.24
CA GLY A 212 22.70 -9.78 7.43
C GLY A 212 21.48 -10.46 8.06
N GLN A 213 21.59 -10.85 9.33
CA GLN A 213 20.49 -11.44 10.12
C GLN A 213 19.78 -10.40 11.02
N ALA A 214 19.99 -9.11 10.78
CA ALA A 214 19.32 -8.04 11.50
C ALA A 214 18.45 -7.18 10.57
N LEU A 215 17.32 -6.72 11.09
CA LEU A 215 16.56 -5.60 10.56
C LEU A 215 16.76 -4.39 11.45
N GLU A 216 17.03 -3.23 10.87
CA GLU A 216 17.28 -1.99 11.60
C GLU A 216 16.31 -0.91 11.15
N LEU A 217 15.55 -0.35 12.09
CA LEU A 217 14.71 0.81 11.88
C LEU A 217 15.57 2.07 11.98
N ALA A 218 15.59 2.86 10.89
CA ALA A 218 16.37 4.09 10.82
C ALA A 218 15.55 5.23 10.22
N ALA A 219 15.91 6.46 10.60
CA ALA A 219 15.40 7.64 9.93
C ALA A 219 15.83 7.58 8.46
N LEU A 220 14.96 8.11 7.60
CA LEU A 220 15.31 8.36 6.21
C LEU A 220 16.51 9.33 6.13
N PRO A 221 17.38 9.19 5.12
CA PRO A 221 18.56 10.03 4.99
C PRO A 221 18.16 11.49 4.73
N ALA A 222 19.06 12.46 4.94
CA ALA A 222 18.78 13.86 4.61
C ALA A 222 18.78 14.14 3.09
N LEU A 223 19.41 13.25 2.33
CA LEU A 223 19.64 13.37 0.90
C LEU A 223 19.62 11.98 0.28
N ASP A 224 18.86 11.84 -0.80
CA ASP A 224 18.86 10.66 -1.64
C ASP A 224 19.71 10.93 -2.88
N ARG A 225 20.42 9.90 -3.35
CA ARG A 225 21.32 9.98 -4.51
C ARG A 225 20.84 9.07 -5.62
N TYR A 226 20.83 9.63 -6.82
CA TYR A 226 20.45 8.96 -8.05
C TYR A 226 21.49 9.26 -9.12
N CYS A 227 21.44 8.51 -10.23
CA CYS A 227 22.24 8.79 -11.43
C CYS A 227 23.75 8.86 -11.14
N GLY A 228 24.28 7.89 -10.38
CA GLY A 228 25.69 7.86 -10.00
C GLY A 228 26.14 9.01 -9.09
N GLY A 229 25.18 9.66 -8.39
CA GLY A 229 25.43 10.76 -7.47
C GLY A 229 25.27 12.14 -8.11
N GLU A 230 24.99 12.22 -9.41
CA GLU A 230 24.79 13.49 -10.12
C GLU A 230 23.40 14.11 -9.90
N ALA A 231 22.45 13.32 -9.37
CA ALA A 231 21.14 13.81 -8.92
C ALA A 231 20.98 13.58 -7.41
N GLU A 232 21.07 14.67 -6.64
CA GLU A 232 20.81 14.64 -5.20
C GLU A 232 19.42 15.24 -4.91
N VAL A 233 18.57 14.49 -4.21
CA VAL A 233 17.21 14.90 -3.85
C VAL A 233 17.13 15.07 -2.33
N PRO A 234 16.88 16.29 -1.81
CA PRO A 234 16.78 16.51 -0.37
C PRO A 234 15.49 15.94 0.17
N ARG A 235 15.40 15.77 1.49
CA ARG A 235 14.12 15.45 2.13
C ARG A 235 13.16 16.61 2.04
N ILE A 236 12.12 16.40 1.26
CA ILE A 236 11.13 17.40 0.89
C ILE A 236 9.71 16.97 1.23
N GLU A 237 9.50 15.71 1.55
CA GLU A 237 8.17 15.18 1.79
C GLU A 237 7.55 15.81 3.05
N ARG A 238 6.27 16.17 2.94
CA ARG A 238 5.47 16.97 3.89
C ARG A 238 5.90 18.42 4.05
N LEU A 239 6.85 18.92 3.26
CA LEU A 239 7.11 20.35 3.19
C LEU A 239 6.14 21.02 2.23
N GLU A 240 5.69 22.21 2.57
CA GLU A 240 4.97 23.08 1.65
C GLU A 240 5.84 23.36 0.41
N LEU A 241 5.18 23.47 -0.75
CA LEU A 241 5.82 23.58 -2.06
C LEU A 241 6.89 24.69 -2.12
N PRO A 242 6.69 25.91 -1.59
CA PRO A 242 7.75 26.92 -1.55
C PRO A 242 9.04 26.42 -0.88
N LYS A 243 8.92 25.68 0.23
CA LYS A 243 10.08 25.20 0.98
C LYS A 243 10.73 24.00 0.31
N ALA A 244 9.93 23.08 -0.22
CA ALA A 244 10.44 21.96 -1.02
C ALA A 244 11.25 22.48 -2.22
N ARG A 245 10.70 23.48 -2.92
CA ARG A 245 11.32 24.14 -4.07
C ARG A 245 12.63 24.83 -3.72
N GLU A 246 12.69 25.56 -2.60
CA GLU A 246 13.93 26.16 -2.09
C GLU A 246 15.03 25.12 -1.89
N LEU A 247 14.70 23.97 -1.26
CA LEU A 247 15.65 22.89 -1.04
C LEU A 247 16.09 22.24 -2.35
N LEU A 248 15.18 22.00 -3.28
CA LEU A 248 15.52 21.49 -4.61
C LEU A 248 16.48 22.43 -5.34
N PHE A 249 16.22 23.74 -5.29
CA PHE A 249 17.10 24.74 -5.92
C PHE A 249 18.49 24.80 -5.29
N ALA A 250 18.58 24.58 -3.98
CA ALA A 250 19.85 24.46 -3.27
C ALA A 250 20.65 23.21 -3.69
N GLN A 251 19.98 22.16 -4.18
CA GLN A 251 20.60 20.95 -4.74
C GLN A 251 20.80 21.00 -6.26
N GLY A 252 20.75 22.19 -6.86
CA GLY A 252 21.04 22.37 -8.29
C GLY A 252 19.88 22.05 -9.24
N TRP A 253 18.70 21.68 -8.73
CA TRP A 253 17.50 21.58 -9.55
C TRP A 253 17.00 22.96 -9.95
N ARG A 254 16.35 23.05 -11.11
CA ARG A 254 15.65 24.23 -11.61
C ARG A 254 14.28 23.82 -12.10
N GLY A 255 13.28 24.68 -11.95
CA GLY A 255 11.97 24.44 -12.56
C GLY A 255 12.12 24.31 -14.07
N ASP A 256 11.44 23.33 -14.66
CA ASP A 256 11.47 23.01 -16.08
C ASP A 256 10.05 23.18 -16.64
N PRO A 257 9.64 24.42 -16.98
CA PRO A 257 8.28 24.69 -17.46
C PRO A 257 7.98 23.89 -18.73
N PRO A 258 6.88 23.11 -18.77
CA PRO A 258 6.48 22.42 -19.98
C PRO A 258 6.05 23.41 -21.07
N GLU A 259 6.21 23.00 -22.33
CA GLU A 259 5.51 23.64 -23.44
C GLU A 259 4.01 23.45 -23.26
N ARG A 260 3.24 24.55 -23.37
CA ARG A 260 1.79 24.54 -23.17
C ARG A 260 1.09 24.98 -24.45
N GLU A 261 -0.03 24.31 -24.73
CA GLU A 261 -0.98 24.80 -25.72
C GLU A 261 -1.69 26.05 -25.20
N ASP A 262 -2.07 26.94 -26.11
CA ASP A 262 -2.83 28.14 -25.78
C ASP A 262 -4.16 27.77 -25.09
N GLY A 263 -4.42 28.30 -23.88
CA GLY A 263 -5.70 28.13 -23.17
C GLY A 263 -5.67 27.24 -21.92
N VAL A 264 -4.55 26.58 -21.61
CA VAL A 264 -4.33 25.82 -20.37
C VAL A 264 -4.42 26.72 -19.11
N GLU A 265 -4.25 28.03 -19.30
CA GLU A 265 -4.32 29.04 -18.24
C GLU A 265 -5.69 29.13 -17.56
N ASN A 266 -6.76 28.61 -18.18
CA ASN A 266 -8.11 28.71 -17.62
C ASN A 266 -8.32 27.82 -16.38
N PHE A 267 -7.60 26.69 -16.27
CA PHE A 267 -7.72 25.79 -15.11
C PHE A 267 -6.56 25.98 -14.11
N LEU A 268 -5.34 26.15 -14.62
CA LEU A 268 -4.13 26.22 -13.78
C LEU A 268 -3.57 27.64 -13.64
N GLY A 269 -4.19 28.67 -14.22
CA GLY A 269 -3.55 29.98 -14.40
C GLY A 269 -2.99 30.64 -13.14
N GLY A 270 -3.67 30.49 -11.99
CA GLY A 270 -3.13 30.97 -10.71
C GLY A 270 -1.87 30.22 -10.28
N MET A 271 -1.88 28.89 -10.44
CA MET A 271 -0.76 28.02 -10.11
C MET A 271 0.41 28.21 -11.09
N ILE A 272 0.17 28.29 -12.40
CA ILE A 272 1.20 28.54 -13.42
C ILE A 272 1.95 29.85 -13.15
N ARG A 273 1.24 30.91 -12.73
CA ARG A 273 1.88 32.19 -12.40
C ARG A 273 2.81 32.10 -11.19
N ALA A 274 2.45 31.28 -10.19
CA ALA A 274 3.26 31.09 -8.99
C ALA A 274 4.39 30.07 -9.21
N TYR A 275 4.10 29.02 -9.98
CA TYR A 275 4.93 27.84 -10.23
C TYR A 275 4.91 27.50 -11.72
N PRO A 276 5.73 28.18 -12.55
CA PRO A 276 5.79 27.92 -13.99
C PRO A 276 6.13 26.48 -14.35
N GLU A 277 6.75 25.73 -13.45
CA GLU A 277 7.08 24.30 -13.58
C GLU A 277 5.90 23.32 -13.42
N VAL A 278 4.69 23.79 -13.08
CA VAL A 278 3.53 22.87 -12.94
C VAL A 278 3.21 22.18 -14.27
N GLU A 279 3.20 20.85 -14.29
CA GLU A 279 2.85 20.07 -15.48
C GLU A 279 1.34 19.90 -15.58
N ASP A 280 0.75 19.26 -14.58
CA ASP A 280 -0.67 18.98 -14.52
C ASP A 280 -1.15 18.84 -13.07
N CYS A 281 -2.48 18.84 -12.90
CA CYS A 281 -3.13 18.54 -11.64
C CYS A 281 -4.29 17.57 -11.87
N ALA A 282 -4.40 16.57 -10.99
CA ALA A 282 -5.47 15.60 -11.01
C ALA A 282 -6.78 16.24 -10.51
N GLY A 283 -7.86 16.05 -11.28
CA GLY A 283 -9.22 16.50 -10.93
C GLY A 283 -9.92 15.64 -9.87
N THR A 284 -9.18 15.09 -8.90
CA THR A 284 -9.72 14.16 -7.88
C THR A 284 -10.25 14.87 -6.63
N GLY A 285 -10.06 16.19 -6.53
CA GLY A 285 -10.39 16.98 -5.34
C GLY A 285 -9.33 16.94 -4.23
N MET A 286 -8.24 16.20 -4.40
CA MET A 286 -7.13 16.14 -3.44
C MET A 286 -6.01 17.14 -3.72
N GLY A 287 -6.11 17.89 -4.82
CA GLY A 287 -5.07 18.82 -5.24
C GLY A 287 -3.73 18.13 -5.56
N TYR A 288 -3.77 16.91 -6.10
CA TYR A 288 -2.53 16.28 -6.57
C TYR A 288 -2.04 16.99 -7.81
N CYS A 289 -0.84 17.54 -7.76
CA CYS A 289 -0.21 18.22 -8.90
C CYS A 289 1.21 17.70 -9.11
N ARG A 290 1.64 17.71 -10.37
CA ARG A 290 2.98 17.34 -10.80
C ARG A 290 3.75 18.58 -11.22
N PHE A 291 5.01 18.68 -10.84
CA PHE A 291 5.89 19.80 -11.17
C PHE A 291 7.22 19.27 -11.73
N ALA A 292 7.67 19.81 -12.85
CA ALA A 292 8.87 19.38 -13.53
C ALA A 292 10.10 20.19 -13.12
N TYR A 293 11.19 19.47 -12.86
CA TYR A 293 12.49 20.04 -12.55
C TYR A 293 13.57 19.36 -13.37
N ARG A 294 14.65 20.09 -13.63
CA ARG A 294 15.85 19.61 -14.32
C ARG A 294 17.11 20.13 -13.64
N ASN A 295 18.16 19.31 -13.57
CA ASN A 295 19.47 19.74 -13.10
C ASN A 295 20.42 20.04 -14.28
N GLU A 296 21.63 20.55 -13.99
CA GLU A 296 22.62 20.90 -15.04
C GLU A 296 23.12 19.69 -15.83
N ALA A 297 23.14 18.50 -15.22
CA ALA A 297 23.46 17.23 -15.89
C ALA A 297 22.32 16.71 -16.79
N GLY A 298 21.21 17.45 -16.87
CA GLY A 298 20.07 17.11 -17.71
C GLY A 298 19.12 16.06 -17.12
N HIS A 299 19.38 15.57 -15.90
CA HIS A 299 18.47 14.67 -15.20
C HIS A 299 17.17 15.41 -14.86
N ALA A 300 16.07 14.68 -14.86
CA ALA A 300 14.75 15.22 -14.55
C ALA A 300 14.26 14.74 -13.19
N LEU A 301 13.49 15.60 -12.51
CA LEU A 301 12.75 15.27 -11.31
C LEU A 301 11.31 15.76 -11.48
N ALA A 302 10.36 14.87 -11.24
CA ALA A 302 8.96 15.23 -11.14
C ALA A 302 8.54 15.21 -9.68
N LEU A 303 8.21 16.38 -9.13
CA LEU A 303 7.70 16.53 -7.78
C LEU A 303 6.19 16.35 -7.80
N ILE A 304 5.67 15.53 -6.89
CA ILE A 304 4.23 15.35 -6.67
C ILE A 304 3.84 16.03 -5.37
N THR A 305 2.84 16.90 -5.43
CA THR A 305 2.23 17.53 -4.25
C THR A 305 0.82 17.04 -4.01
N ALA A 306 0.26 17.32 -2.84
CA ALA A 306 -1.16 17.21 -2.52
C ALA A 306 -1.63 18.48 -1.77
N GLY A 307 -2.94 18.77 -1.83
CA GLY A 307 -3.53 19.98 -1.29
C GLY A 307 -3.80 21.04 -2.35
N GLU A 308 -4.70 21.96 -2.06
CA GLU A 308 -5.04 23.05 -2.98
C GLU A 308 -4.03 24.18 -2.88
N TYR A 309 -3.71 24.79 -4.02
CA TYR A 309 -3.08 26.10 -4.05
C TYR A 309 -4.16 27.18 -4.04
N GLN A 310 -4.06 28.09 -3.09
CA GLN A 310 -4.87 29.31 -3.05
C GLN A 310 -3.93 30.47 -2.73
N ALA A 311 -3.87 31.45 -3.63
CA ALA A 311 -3.10 32.67 -3.36
C ALA A 311 -3.67 33.37 -2.12
N ALA A 312 -2.79 33.98 -1.33
CA ALA A 312 -3.23 34.85 -0.25
C ALA A 312 -4.01 36.04 -0.84
N GLU A 313 -5.15 36.34 -0.23
CA GLU A 313 -5.98 37.50 -0.56
C GLU A 313 -6.06 38.41 0.67
N ASP A 314 -6.45 39.68 0.47
CA ASP A 314 -6.52 40.65 1.58
C ASP A 314 -7.32 40.11 2.78
N GLY A 315 -6.60 39.91 3.90
CA GLY A 315 -7.16 39.39 5.15
C GLY A 315 -7.40 37.87 5.21
N LYS A 316 -6.99 37.10 4.19
CA LYS A 316 -7.09 35.63 4.18
C LYS A 316 -5.72 34.99 3.89
N PRO A 317 -5.23 34.07 4.74
CA PRO A 317 -4.02 33.32 4.43
C PRO A 317 -4.23 32.49 3.16
N GLY A 318 -3.19 32.41 2.33
CA GLY A 318 -3.15 31.46 1.22
C GLY A 318 -2.95 30.03 1.71
N TYR A 319 -3.13 29.08 0.81
CA TYR A 319 -2.85 27.67 1.03
C TYR A 319 -1.80 27.21 0.02
N GLU A 320 -0.79 26.50 0.51
CA GLU A 320 0.25 25.91 -0.32
C GLU A 320 0.13 24.39 -0.31
N PRO A 321 0.22 23.73 -1.47
CA PRO A 321 0.24 22.28 -1.52
C PRO A 321 1.53 21.76 -0.89
N SER A 322 1.49 20.57 -0.31
CA SER A 322 2.65 19.92 0.30
C SER A 322 3.20 18.82 -0.58
N ALA A 323 4.52 18.68 -0.66
CA ALA A 323 5.18 17.60 -1.37
C ALA A 323 4.84 16.25 -0.72
N VAL A 324 4.41 15.28 -1.53
CA VAL A 324 4.05 13.93 -1.05
C VAL A 324 4.95 12.84 -1.63
N GLY A 325 5.65 13.11 -2.72
CA GLY A 325 6.60 12.19 -3.34
C GLY A 325 7.25 12.79 -4.57
N TYR A 326 8.14 12.04 -5.21
CA TYR A 326 8.82 12.47 -6.43
C TYR A 326 9.25 11.28 -7.27
N GLU A 327 9.56 11.55 -8.54
CA GLU A 327 10.15 10.61 -9.49
C GLU A 327 11.42 11.23 -10.06
N VAL A 328 12.47 10.43 -10.24
CA VAL A 328 13.72 10.86 -10.87
C VAL A 328 13.85 10.15 -12.20
N THR A 329 14.41 10.81 -13.21
CA THR A 329 14.80 10.19 -14.47
C THR A 329 16.22 10.62 -14.80
N CYS A 330 17.13 9.65 -14.92
CA CYS A 330 18.50 9.94 -15.35
C CYS A 330 18.51 10.28 -16.84
N ALA A 331 19.27 11.30 -17.20
CA ALA A 331 19.60 11.55 -18.59
C ALA A 331 20.36 10.33 -19.13
N ALA A 332 20.20 10.03 -20.42
CA ALA A 332 21.11 9.10 -21.08
C ALA A 332 22.53 9.70 -21.01
N ASP A 333 23.55 8.85 -20.80
CA ASP A 333 24.93 9.29 -20.91
C ASP A 333 25.10 10.01 -22.26
N GLY A 334 25.35 11.31 -22.20
CA GLY A 334 25.76 12.05 -23.39
C GLY A 334 27.04 11.40 -23.94
N PRO A 335 27.31 11.46 -25.26
CA PRO A 335 28.60 11.01 -25.77
C PRO A 335 29.69 11.72 -24.97
N ALA A 336 30.59 10.93 -24.36
CA ALA A 336 31.68 11.44 -23.53
C ALA A 336 32.34 12.62 -24.25
N ALA A 337 32.24 13.80 -23.66
CA ALA A 337 32.92 14.97 -24.17
C ALA A 337 34.45 14.72 -24.03
N GLY A 338 35.11 14.37 -25.14
CA GLY A 338 36.58 14.41 -25.23
C GLY A 338 37.27 13.13 -25.68
N ALA A 339 37.24 12.91 -27.00
CA ALA A 339 38.37 12.48 -27.85
C ALA A 339 37.88 12.81 -29.27
N ASP A 340 38.25 13.90 -29.95
CA ASP A 340 39.54 14.56 -30.13
C ASP A 340 39.42 16.10 -30.22
#